data_AF-A0A2V8C089-F1
#
_entry.id   AF-A0A2V8C089-F1
#
_cell.length_a   1.000
_cell.length_b   1.000
_cell.length_c   1.000
_cell.angle_alpha   90.00
_cell.angle_beta   90.00
_cell.angle_gamma   90.00
#
_symmetry.space_group_name_H-M   'P 1'
#
loop_
_entity.id
_entity.type
_entity.pdbx_description
1 polymer ?
#
loop_
_entity_poly.entity_id
_entity_poly.type
_entity_poly.pdbx_seq_one_letter_code
_entity_poly.pdbx_strand_id
1 'polypeptide(L)'
;MIAQRQYATAGALCAALEARLNEKSRRDGVDLQRLRRQVAFDRLLARMFDCSQLDRDGWVLKGGYALEMRFHQARSTKDLDLTVRRNGPRSDESPASLRERLQLAAEVQLPDFFKFVVGEAMAELNQAPEGGARFPVDARLDGRTFVRFHVAFVRRGTHSIPLDVPRPTLDWAKPFASLAAECGIRETASTAHERVGAFWRGLHGNLRR
;
A
#
# COMPACT_ATOMS: atom_id res chain seq x y z
N MET A 1 -5.88 6.51 -26.14
CA MET A 1 -4.98 7.57 -26.65
C MET A 1 -3.61 7.36 -26.03
N ILE A 2 -2.57 7.14 -26.82
CA ILE A 2 -1.20 7.04 -26.31
C ILE A 2 -0.83 8.46 -25.85
N ALA A 3 -0.60 8.63 -24.54
CA ALA A 3 -0.19 9.93 -24.00
C ALA A 3 1.12 10.36 -24.69
N GLN A 4 1.12 11.51 -25.34
CA GLN A 4 2.27 12.03 -26.06
C GLN A 4 3.32 12.50 -25.04
N ARG A 5 4.60 12.20 -25.30
CA ARG A 5 5.70 12.64 -24.41
C ARG A 5 5.79 14.16 -24.42
N GLN A 6 5.48 14.80 -23.29
CA GLN A 6 5.63 16.24 -23.12
C GLN A 6 7.10 16.68 -23.01
N TYR A 7 8.00 15.76 -22.64
CA TYR A 7 9.44 16.00 -22.55
C TYR A 7 10.20 15.09 -23.52
N ALA A 8 11.15 15.67 -24.26
CA ALA A 8 11.95 14.93 -25.25
C ALA A 8 12.99 14.00 -24.60
N THR A 9 13.47 14.32 -23.40
CA THR A 9 14.53 13.55 -22.71
C THR A 9 14.17 13.25 -21.25
N ALA A 10 14.74 12.17 -20.72
CA ALA A 10 14.60 11.78 -19.31
C ALA A 10 15.16 12.84 -18.37
N GLY A 11 16.33 13.40 -18.69
CA GLY A 11 16.96 14.48 -17.92
C GLY A 11 16.08 15.74 -17.85
N ALA A 12 15.43 16.14 -18.95
CA ALA A 12 14.52 17.29 -18.95
C ALA A 12 13.30 17.05 -18.04
N LEU A 13 12.69 15.85 -18.10
CA LEU A 13 11.62 15.48 -17.18
C LEU A 13 12.11 15.49 -15.73
N CYS A 14 13.28 14.90 -15.46
CA CYS A 14 13.85 14.80 -14.12
C CYS A 14 14.06 16.18 -13.49
N ALA A 15 14.72 17.09 -14.20
CA ALA A 15 14.94 18.46 -13.74
C ALA A 15 13.63 19.20 -13.48
N ALA A 16 12.67 19.08 -14.41
CA ALA A 16 11.39 19.77 -14.31
C ALA A 16 10.47 19.18 -13.22
N LEU A 17 10.58 17.88 -12.94
CA LEU A 17 9.89 17.20 -11.85
C LEU A 17 10.48 17.62 -10.50
N GLU A 18 11.80 17.54 -10.35
CA GLU A 18 12.49 17.94 -9.13
C GLU A 18 12.23 19.41 -8.76
N ALA A 19 12.27 20.32 -9.74
CA ALA A 19 11.94 21.73 -9.52
C ALA A 19 10.52 21.90 -8.94
N ARG A 20 9.52 21.23 -9.53
CA ARG A 20 8.12 21.31 -9.08
C ARG A 20 7.91 20.67 -7.70
N LEU A 21 8.58 19.56 -7.40
CA LEU A 21 8.48 18.92 -6.08
C LEU A 21 9.10 19.79 -4.99
N ASN A 22 10.24 20.43 -5.27
CA ASN A 22 10.87 21.37 -4.34
C ASN A 22 9.99 22.61 -4.08
N GLU A 23 9.40 23.18 -5.14
CA GLU A 23 8.47 24.31 -5.01
C GLU A 23 7.25 23.92 -4.16
N LYS A 24 6.63 22.79 -4.47
CA LYS A 24 5.47 22.28 -3.72
C LYS A 24 5.82 22.00 -2.25
N SER A 25 6.97 21.39 -1.99
CA SER A 25 7.46 21.12 -0.63
C SER A 25 7.58 22.40 0.19
N ARG A 26 8.18 23.46 -0.39
CA ARG A 26 8.35 24.75 0.27
C ARG A 26 7.02 25.48 0.50
N ARG A 27 6.14 25.49 -0.51
CA ARG A 27 4.86 26.19 -0.45
C ARG A 27 3.90 25.55 0.55
N ASP A 28 3.81 24.23 0.55
CA ASP A 28 2.79 23.50 1.31
C ASP A 28 3.34 22.95 2.65
N GLY A 29 4.64 23.14 2.94
CA GLY A 29 5.30 22.63 4.15
C GLY A 29 5.40 21.10 4.21
N VAL A 30 5.28 20.41 3.06
CA VAL A 30 5.27 18.95 2.98
C VAL A 30 6.69 18.42 2.77
N ASP A 31 7.05 17.34 3.46
CA ASP A 31 8.31 16.63 3.27
C ASP A 31 8.56 16.24 1.79
N LEU A 32 9.70 16.66 1.23
CA LEU A 32 10.06 16.39 -0.16
C LEU A 32 10.12 14.88 -0.46
N GLN A 33 10.59 14.07 0.49
CA GLN A 33 10.69 12.63 0.29
C GLN A 33 9.30 11.97 0.23
N ARG A 34 8.31 12.51 0.96
CA ARG A 34 6.90 12.12 0.81
C ARG A 34 6.40 12.39 -0.60
N LEU A 35 6.65 13.60 -1.14
CA LEU A 35 6.22 13.95 -2.50
C LEU A 35 6.89 13.06 -3.56
N ARG A 36 8.19 12.77 -3.42
CA ARG A 36 8.91 11.84 -4.31
C ARG A 36 8.32 10.42 -4.25
N ARG A 37 7.99 9.92 -3.05
CA ARG A 37 7.31 8.62 -2.89
C ARG A 37 5.94 8.60 -3.57
N GLN A 38 5.13 9.63 -3.38
CA GLN A 38 3.81 9.73 -4.04
C GLN A 38 3.93 9.62 -5.56
N VAL A 39 4.84 10.39 -6.17
CA VAL A 39 5.10 10.29 -7.61
C VAL A 39 5.52 8.88 -8.01
N ALA A 40 6.47 8.27 -7.29
CA ALA A 40 6.94 6.92 -7.61
C ALA A 40 5.85 5.85 -7.44
N PHE A 41 5.02 5.96 -6.40
CA PHE A 41 3.87 5.09 -6.19
C PHE A 41 2.86 5.22 -7.32
N ASP A 42 2.46 6.45 -7.68
CA ASP A 42 1.53 6.70 -8.78
C ASP A 42 2.06 6.14 -10.10
N ARG A 43 3.36 6.32 -10.37
CA ARG A 43 3.97 5.82 -11.61
C ARG A 43 4.13 4.31 -11.65
N LEU A 44 4.33 3.65 -10.50
CA LEU A 44 4.32 2.19 -10.41
C LEU A 44 2.89 1.66 -10.58
N LEU A 45 1.92 2.22 -9.88
CA LEU A 45 0.52 1.82 -9.97
C LEU A 45 -0.03 2.00 -11.38
N ALA A 46 0.32 3.09 -12.06
CA ALA A 46 -0.07 3.31 -13.46
C ALA A 46 0.40 2.18 -14.39
N ARG A 47 1.54 1.52 -14.09
CA ARG A 47 2.04 0.37 -14.84
C ARG A 47 1.30 -0.91 -14.48
N MET A 48 1.15 -1.16 -13.18
CA MET A 48 0.47 -2.36 -12.66
C MET A 48 -1.00 -2.46 -13.07
N PHE A 49 -1.66 -1.31 -13.19
CA PHE A 49 -3.07 -1.20 -13.56
C PHE A 49 -3.28 -0.71 -15.01
N ASP A 50 -2.23 -0.75 -15.84
CA ASP A 50 -2.34 -0.38 -17.25
C ASP A 50 -3.29 -1.32 -18.01
N CYS A 51 -4.02 -0.81 -19.00
CA CYS A 51 -5.00 -1.60 -19.73
C CYS A 51 -4.36 -2.72 -20.59
N SER A 52 -3.08 -2.59 -20.94
CA SER A 52 -2.33 -3.64 -21.67
C SER A 52 -1.98 -4.85 -20.81
N GLN A 53 -2.08 -4.74 -19.47
CA GLN A 53 -1.82 -5.83 -18.55
C GLN A 53 -3.04 -6.76 -18.46
N LEU A 54 -2.84 -8.03 -18.84
CA LEU A 54 -3.87 -9.07 -18.71
C LEU A 54 -4.26 -9.31 -17.24
N ASP A 55 -3.28 -9.29 -16.33
CA ASP A 55 -3.44 -9.57 -14.91
C ASP A 55 -3.73 -8.31 -14.07
N ARG A 56 -4.08 -7.17 -14.68
CA ARG A 56 -4.32 -5.91 -13.93
C ARG A 56 -5.37 -6.05 -12.84
N ASP A 57 -6.41 -6.85 -13.10
CA ASP A 57 -7.52 -7.09 -12.17
C ASP A 57 -7.13 -8.10 -11.07
N GLY A 58 -5.96 -8.73 -11.20
CA GLY A 58 -5.33 -9.54 -10.17
C GLY A 58 -4.85 -8.68 -9.01
N TRP A 59 -4.29 -7.49 -9.27
CA TRP A 59 -3.73 -6.65 -8.22
C TRP A 59 -4.82 -5.86 -7.47
N VAL A 60 -4.63 -5.68 -6.16
CA VAL A 60 -5.48 -4.81 -5.34
C VAL A 60 -4.60 -3.98 -4.43
N LEU A 61 -4.71 -2.66 -4.60
CA LEU A 61 -4.11 -1.69 -3.70
C LEU A 61 -4.90 -1.58 -2.39
N LYS A 62 -4.17 -1.56 -1.27
CA LYS A 62 -4.72 -1.45 0.08
C LYS A 62 -3.78 -0.60 0.95
N GLY A 63 -4.01 -0.64 2.27
CA GLY A 63 -3.15 0.01 3.25
C GLY A 63 -3.19 1.54 3.20
N GLY A 64 -2.12 2.15 3.70
CA GLY A 64 -2.07 3.61 3.91
C GLY A 64 -2.20 4.41 2.62
N TYR A 65 -1.54 3.97 1.53
CA TYR A 65 -1.58 4.71 0.27
C TYR A 65 -2.96 4.72 -0.37
N ALA A 66 -3.71 3.62 -0.27
CA ALA A 66 -5.10 3.57 -0.73
C ALA A 66 -5.98 4.60 -0.02
N LEU A 67 -5.71 4.86 1.27
CA LEU A 67 -6.41 5.88 2.05
C LEU A 67 -5.94 7.29 1.67
N GLU A 68 -4.64 7.52 1.44
CA GLU A 68 -4.13 8.82 0.95
C GLU A 68 -4.74 9.24 -0.38
N MET A 69 -4.96 8.31 -1.30
CA MET A 69 -5.64 8.63 -2.57
C MET A 69 -7.13 8.96 -2.38
N ARG A 70 -7.76 8.52 -1.29
CA ARG A 70 -9.19 8.74 -1.02
C ARG A 70 -9.45 9.93 -0.10
N PHE A 71 -8.53 10.22 0.82
CA PHE A 71 -8.71 11.18 1.90
C PHE A 71 -7.54 12.16 1.95
N HIS A 72 -7.85 13.44 1.87
CA HIS A 72 -6.89 14.55 1.88
C HIS A 72 -6.03 14.65 3.16
N GLN A 73 -6.51 14.09 4.29
CA GLN A 73 -5.86 14.19 5.61
C GLN A 73 -5.19 12.88 6.08
N ALA A 74 -5.06 11.87 5.22
CA ALA A 74 -4.44 10.61 5.64
C ALA A 74 -2.94 10.79 5.96
N ARG A 75 -2.48 10.07 6.99
CA ARG A 75 -1.08 9.99 7.40
C ARG A 75 -0.24 9.47 6.23
N SER A 76 0.94 10.06 6.02
CA SER A 76 1.89 9.60 4.99
C SER A 76 2.33 8.15 5.22
N THR A 77 2.28 7.32 4.18
CA THR A 77 2.90 5.99 4.16
C THR A 77 4.29 6.03 3.52
N LYS A 78 5.13 5.11 3.96
CA LYS A 78 6.46 4.85 3.38
C LYS A 78 6.47 3.63 2.47
N ASP A 79 5.44 2.79 2.56
CA ASP A 79 5.32 1.53 1.86
C ASP A 79 4.02 1.47 1.05
N LEU A 80 4.04 0.67 -0.01
CA LEU A 80 2.90 0.39 -0.87
C LEU A 80 2.36 -1.01 -0.54
N ASP A 81 1.12 -1.09 -0.06
CA ASP A 81 0.51 -2.36 0.34
C ASP A 81 -0.37 -2.93 -0.78
N LEU A 82 -0.03 -4.13 -1.24
CA LEU A 82 -0.76 -4.83 -2.31
C LEU A 82 -1.25 -6.21 -1.86
N THR A 83 -2.30 -6.70 -2.49
CA THR A 83 -2.75 -8.10 -2.42
C THR A 83 -3.19 -8.56 -3.80
N VAL A 84 -3.26 -9.87 -3.99
CA VAL A 84 -3.83 -10.44 -5.21
C VAL A 84 -5.28 -10.88 -4.97
N ARG A 85 -6.16 -10.73 -5.96
CA ARG A 85 -7.54 -11.23 -5.95
C ARG A 85 -7.54 -12.75 -6.18
N ARG A 86 -8.37 -13.47 -5.43
CA ARG A 86 -8.49 -14.95 -5.34
C ARG A 86 -8.62 -15.74 -6.66
N ASN A 87 -8.87 -15.10 -7.81
CA ASN A 87 -8.78 -15.75 -9.13
C ASN A 87 -7.36 -15.76 -9.71
N GLY A 88 -6.37 -15.29 -8.95
CA GLY A 88 -4.95 -15.50 -9.19
C GLY A 88 -4.16 -15.38 -7.88
N PRO A 89 -2.85 -15.65 -7.93
CA PRO A 89 -2.28 -16.99 -7.96
C PRO A 89 -2.65 -17.83 -6.73
N ARG A 90 -2.40 -19.13 -6.89
CA ARG A 90 -2.73 -20.19 -5.96
C ARG A 90 -2.12 -19.96 -4.57
N SER A 91 -2.72 -20.59 -3.56
CA SER A 91 -2.32 -20.56 -2.15
C SER A 91 -0.88 -21.08 -1.87
N ASP A 92 -0.09 -21.35 -2.90
CA ASP A 92 1.29 -21.84 -2.89
C ASP A 92 2.28 -20.88 -3.58
N GLU A 93 1.86 -19.68 -4.01
CA GLU A 93 2.78 -18.77 -4.71
C GLU A 93 3.97 -18.39 -3.82
N SER A 94 5.17 -18.75 -4.29
CA SER A 94 6.42 -18.42 -3.61
C SER A 94 6.74 -16.92 -3.71
N PRO A 95 7.47 -16.34 -2.74
CA PRO A 95 7.93 -14.95 -2.82
C PRO A 95 8.69 -14.63 -4.12
N ALA A 96 9.41 -15.60 -4.69
CA ALA A 96 10.13 -15.44 -5.94
C ALA A 96 9.20 -15.27 -7.15
N SER A 97 8.14 -16.09 -7.26
CA SER A 97 7.16 -15.97 -8.34
C SER A 97 6.36 -14.67 -8.24
N LEU A 98 6.01 -14.27 -7.01
CA LEU A 98 5.35 -12.99 -6.76
C LEU A 98 6.23 -11.80 -7.15
N ARG A 99 7.53 -11.86 -6.84
CA ARG A 99 8.51 -10.85 -7.25
C ARG A 99 8.60 -10.74 -8.77
N GLU A 100 8.67 -11.88 -9.47
CA GLU A 100 8.74 -11.93 -10.92
C GLU A 100 7.50 -11.28 -11.55
N ARG A 101 6.30 -11.62 -11.08
CA ARG A 101 5.07 -10.96 -11.55
C ARG A 101 5.05 -9.46 -11.25
N LEU A 102 5.51 -9.04 -10.07
CA LEU A 102 5.63 -7.62 -9.75
C LEU A 102 6.62 -6.92 -10.68
N GLN A 103 7.78 -7.53 -10.96
CA GLN A 103 8.80 -6.99 -11.86
C GLN A 103 8.24 -6.86 -13.29
N LEU A 104 7.58 -7.88 -13.82
CA LEU A 104 6.92 -7.85 -15.13
C LEU A 104 5.85 -6.75 -15.21
N ALA A 105 5.03 -6.60 -14.16
CA ALA A 105 4.05 -5.52 -14.09
C ALA A 105 4.71 -4.12 -14.08
N ALA A 106 5.86 -4.00 -13.44
CA ALA A 106 6.61 -2.74 -13.36
C ALA A 106 7.41 -2.40 -14.64
N GLU A 107 7.48 -3.30 -15.61
CA GLU A 107 8.19 -3.12 -16.88
C GLU A 107 7.34 -2.50 -18.01
N VAL A 108 6.04 -2.33 -17.78
CA VAL A 108 5.15 -1.63 -18.72
C VAL A 108 5.73 -0.27 -19.10
N GLN A 109 5.90 -0.06 -20.39
CA GLN A 109 6.53 1.13 -20.94
C GLN A 109 5.54 2.28 -21.02
N LEU A 110 5.72 3.26 -20.14
CA LEU A 110 4.94 4.50 -20.14
C LEU A 110 5.81 5.68 -20.59
N PRO A 111 5.22 6.76 -21.14
CA PRO A 111 5.93 7.94 -21.64
C PRO A 111 6.43 8.86 -20.50
N ASP A 112 6.94 8.29 -19.41
CA ASP A 112 7.34 8.99 -18.18
C ASP A 112 8.81 8.74 -17.78
N PHE A 113 9.58 8.00 -18.61
CA PHE A 113 11.00 7.65 -18.41
C PHE A 113 11.34 6.89 -17.12
N PHE A 114 10.34 6.52 -16.31
CA PHE A 114 10.57 5.75 -15.08
C PHE A 114 10.93 4.30 -15.40
N LYS A 115 11.86 3.76 -14.62
CA LYS A 115 12.17 2.34 -14.56
C LYS A 115 12.10 1.89 -13.11
N PHE A 116 11.60 0.68 -12.88
CA PHE A 116 11.48 0.11 -11.55
C PHE A 116 12.26 -1.19 -11.49
N VAL A 117 13.04 -1.35 -10.42
CA VAL A 117 13.79 -2.58 -10.14
C VAL A 117 13.30 -3.14 -8.81
N VAL A 118 12.73 -4.34 -8.86
CA VAL A 118 12.23 -5.07 -7.69
C VAL A 118 13.32 -6.01 -7.19
N GLY A 119 13.80 -5.75 -5.96
CA GLY A 119 14.79 -6.58 -5.30
C GLY A 119 14.20 -7.84 -4.66
N GLU A 120 15.07 -8.68 -4.11
CA GLU A 120 14.68 -9.90 -3.39
C GLU A 120 13.85 -9.58 -2.13
N ALA A 121 13.00 -10.51 -1.72
CA ALA A 121 12.20 -10.38 -0.50
C ALA A 121 13.10 -10.20 0.72
N MET A 122 12.88 -9.14 1.51
CA MET A 122 13.68 -8.85 2.71
C MET A 122 13.26 -9.68 3.92
N ALA A 123 12.00 -10.12 3.95
CA ALA A 123 11.46 -11.00 4.98
C ALA A 123 10.18 -11.64 4.44
N GLU A 124 10.03 -12.95 4.63
CA GLU A 124 8.68 -13.54 4.69
C GLU A 124 8.01 -12.96 5.94
N LEU A 125 6.82 -12.38 5.78
CA LEU A 125 6.00 -11.86 6.87
C LEU A 125 5.43 -13.06 7.66
N ASN A 126 6.30 -13.78 8.35
CA ASN A 126 6.00 -15.01 9.11
C ASN A 126 5.16 -14.78 10.37
N GLN A 127 4.88 -13.52 10.72
CA GLN A 127 4.02 -13.14 11.83
C GLN A 127 2.55 -12.90 11.41
N ALA A 128 2.24 -12.89 10.11
CA ALA A 128 0.87 -12.88 9.64
C ALA A 128 0.39 -14.34 9.48
N PRO A 129 -0.78 -14.74 10.01
CA PRO A 129 -1.32 -16.10 9.89
C PRO A 129 -1.39 -16.65 8.46
N GLU A 130 -1.37 -15.75 7.47
CA GLU A 130 -1.55 -16.08 6.05
C GLU A 130 -0.30 -15.81 5.20
N GLY A 131 0.81 -15.41 5.83
CA GLY A 131 2.05 -15.10 5.16
C GLY A 131 2.02 -13.80 4.33
N GLY A 132 3.18 -13.48 3.77
CA GLY A 132 3.39 -12.28 2.97
C GLY A 132 4.86 -12.07 2.66
N ALA A 133 5.17 -11.12 1.79
CA ALA A 133 6.54 -10.78 1.43
C ALA A 133 6.68 -9.27 1.27
N ARG A 134 7.84 -8.75 1.66
CA ARG A 134 8.19 -7.34 1.48
C ARG A 134 9.34 -7.22 0.50
N PHE A 135 9.10 -6.53 -0.62
CA PHE A 135 10.08 -6.35 -1.69
C PHE A 135 10.59 -4.90 -1.69
N PRO A 136 11.90 -4.67 -1.66
CA PRO A 136 12.46 -3.36 -1.89
C PRO A 136 12.33 -3.01 -3.38
N VAL A 137 11.94 -1.77 -3.66
CA VAL A 137 11.79 -1.24 -5.01
C VAL A 137 12.65 0.00 -5.17
N ASP A 138 13.46 0.00 -6.22
CA ASP A 138 14.28 1.13 -6.65
C ASP A 138 13.61 1.79 -7.88
N ALA A 139 12.97 2.94 -7.65
CA ALA A 139 12.42 3.74 -8.73
C ALA A 139 13.54 4.60 -9.31
N ARG A 140 13.81 4.43 -10.60
CA ARG A 140 14.87 5.11 -11.32
C ARG A 140 14.32 6.06 -12.37
N LEU A 141 14.97 7.22 -12.47
CA LEU A 141 14.71 8.22 -13.50
C LEU A 141 16.06 8.74 -13.99
N ASP A 142 16.21 8.87 -15.32
CA ASP A 142 17.45 9.32 -15.95
C ASP A 142 18.70 8.50 -15.52
N GLY A 143 18.50 7.18 -15.37
CA GLY A 143 19.56 6.24 -14.95
C GLY A 143 19.96 6.31 -13.48
N ARG A 144 19.35 7.18 -12.67
CA ARG A 144 19.66 7.37 -11.23
C ARG A 144 18.49 6.92 -10.36
N THR A 145 18.77 6.54 -9.12
CA THR A 145 17.72 6.31 -8.11
C THR A 145 17.01 7.63 -7.84
N PHE A 146 15.71 7.67 -8.10
CA PHE A 146 14.81 8.77 -7.75
C PHE A 146 14.33 8.63 -6.30
N VAL A 147 13.82 7.45 -5.94
CA VAL A 147 13.45 7.10 -4.57
C VAL A 147 13.42 5.58 -4.38
N ARG A 148 13.69 5.12 -3.16
CA ARG A 148 13.52 3.72 -2.75
C ARG A 148 12.35 3.60 -1.78
N PHE A 149 11.60 2.53 -1.91
CA PHE A 149 10.48 2.19 -1.03
C PHE A 149 10.30 0.68 -0.98
N HIS A 150 9.31 0.20 -0.23
CA HIS A 150 8.94 -1.21 -0.25
C HIS A 150 7.52 -1.41 -0.75
N VAL A 151 7.33 -2.52 -1.45
CA VAL A 151 6.02 -3.08 -1.74
C VAL A 151 5.80 -4.24 -0.79
N ALA A 152 4.79 -4.12 0.06
CA ALA A 152 4.39 -5.17 0.99
C ALA A 152 3.20 -5.93 0.39
N PHE A 153 3.38 -7.24 0.27
CA PHE A 153 2.29 -8.16 -0.02
C PHE A 153 1.88 -8.86 1.25
N VAL A 154 0.63 -8.69 1.61
CA VAL A 154 -0.01 -9.47 2.68
C VAL A 154 -1.07 -10.32 2.02
N ARG A 155 -0.98 -11.64 2.17
CA ARG A 155 -2.01 -12.53 1.66
C ARG A 155 -3.34 -12.21 2.35
N ARG A 156 -4.41 -12.18 1.58
CA ARG A 156 -5.74 -11.90 2.13
C ARG A 156 -6.23 -13.10 2.93
N GLY A 157 -6.45 -12.83 4.21
CA GLY A 157 -7.47 -13.42 5.09
C GLY A 157 -8.46 -14.36 4.38
N THR A 158 -8.31 -15.68 4.43
CA THR A 158 -9.35 -16.64 4.00
C THR A 158 -10.16 -17.20 5.17
N HIS A 159 -9.78 -16.87 6.40
CA HIS A 159 -10.57 -17.24 7.56
C HIS A 159 -12.00 -16.71 7.43
N SER A 160 -12.96 -17.55 7.80
CA SER A 160 -14.34 -17.13 7.96
C SER A 160 -14.38 -15.88 8.83
N ILE A 161 -15.21 -14.91 8.45
CA ILE A 161 -15.47 -13.74 9.28
C ILE A 161 -15.85 -14.28 10.68
N PRO A 162 -15.10 -13.96 11.73
CA PRO A 162 -15.33 -14.56 13.03
C PRO A 162 -16.72 -14.14 13.51
N LEU A 163 -17.45 -15.08 14.10
CA LEU A 163 -18.82 -14.83 14.60
C LEU A 163 -18.80 -13.83 15.76
N ASP A 164 -17.67 -13.69 16.44
CA ASP A 164 -17.45 -12.73 17.52
C ASP A 164 -16.08 -12.07 17.41
N VAL A 165 -15.94 -10.90 18.02
CA VAL A 165 -14.66 -10.18 18.07
C VAL A 165 -13.79 -10.82 19.15
N PRO A 166 -12.58 -11.32 18.83
CA PRO A 166 -11.71 -11.94 19.83
C PRO A 166 -11.39 -10.95 20.95
N ARG A 167 -11.31 -11.45 22.18
CA ARG A 167 -10.95 -10.60 23.32
C ARG A 167 -9.53 -10.05 23.12
N PRO A 168 -9.29 -8.76 23.39
CA PRO A 168 -7.94 -8.24 23.43
C PRO A 168 -7.13 -8.97 24.51
N THR A 169 -5.84 -9.13 24.27
CA THR A 169 -4.91 -9.62 25.28
C THR A 169 -4.84 -8.64 26.46
N LEU A 170 -4.57 -9.13 27.68
CA LEU A 170 -4.62 -8.29 28.88
C LEU A 170 -3.55 -7.20 28.91
N ASP A 171 -2.43 -7.41 28.20
CA ASP A 171 -1.34 -6.44 28.04
C ASP A 171 -1.77 -5.17 27.30
N TRP A 172 -2.87 -5.22 26.54
CA TRP A 172 -3.42 -4.07 25.81
C TRP A 172 -4.16 -3.06 26.68
N ALA A 173 -4.46 -3.37 27.95
CA ALA A 173 -5.21 -2.47 28.82
C ALA A 173 -4.52 -1.09 28.98
N LYS A 174 -3.20 -1.08 29.19
CA LYS A 174 -2.42 0.16 29.35
C LYS A 174 -2.24 0.93 28.02
N PRO A 175 -1.78 0.31 26.91
CA PRO A 175 -1.72 0.98 25.60
C PRO A 175 -3.06 1.56 25.18
N PHE A 176 -4.15 0.81 25.35
CA PHE A 176 -5.49 1.29 25.00
C PHE A 176 -5.89 2.52 25.82
N ALA A 177 -5.68 2.51 27.14
CA ALA A 177 -6.02 3.64 28.00
C ALA A 177 -5.30 4.93 27.59
N SER A 178 -4.01 4.83 27.19
CA SER A 178 -3.26 5.98 26.67
C SER A 178 -3.88 6.54 25.39
N LEU A 179 -4.15 5.67 24.41
CA LEU A 179 -4.76 6.05 23.14
C LEU A 179 -6.19 6.59 23.33
N ALA A 180 -6.95 6.00 24.24
CA ALA A 180 -8.31 6.43 24.57
C ALA A 180 -8.30 7.84 25.17
N ALA A 181 -7.38 8.13 26.09
CA ALA A 181 -7.23 9.45 26.69
C ALA A 181 -6.87 10.52 25.64
N GLU A 182 -5.97 10.21 24.71
CA GLU A 182 -5.63 11.09 23.57
C GLU A 182 -6.85 11.40 22.69
N CYS A 183 -7.75 10.43 22.54
CA CYS A 183 -8.98 10.58 21.75
C CYS A 183 -10.18 11.13 22.54
N GLY A 184 -10.03 11.41 23.85
CA GLY A 184 -11.14 11.80 24.73
C GLY A 184 -12.18 10.69 24.98
N ILE A 185 -11.80 9.43 24.72
CA ILE A 185 -12.60 8.21 24.94
C ILE A 185 -12.47 7.82 26.41
N ARG A 186 -13.60 7.57 27.09
CA ARG A 186 -13.64 7.27 28.53
C ARG A 186 -13.74 5.77 28.83
N GLU A 187 -13.98 4.98 27.79
CA GLU A 187 -14.13 3.54 27.87
C GLU A 187 -12.78 2.87 28.19
N THR A 188 -12.85 1.78 28.95
CA THR A 188 -11.75 0.83 29.10
C THR A 188 -11.69 -0.10 27.88
N ALA A 189 -10.56 -0.81 27.71
CA ALA A 189 -10.42 -1.81 26.65
C ALA A 189 -11.54 -2.87 26.71
N SER A 190 -11.95 -3.30 27.91
CA SER A 190 -13.03 -4.26 28.12
C SER A 190 -14.39 -3.71 27.69
N THR A 191 -14.76 -2.51 28.17
CA THR A 191 -16.05 -1.88 27.82
C THR A 191 -16.13 -1.52 26.33
N ALA A 192 -15.00 -1.12 25.73
CA ALA A 192 -14.92 -0.87 24.30
C ALA A 192 -15.07 -2.17 23.49
N HIS A 193 -14.44 -3.26 23.93
CA HIS A 193 -14.57 -4.59 23.33
C HIS A 193 -16.02 -5.09 23.38
N GLU A 194 -16.71 -4.96 24.52
CA GLU A 194 -18.12 -5.35 24.67
C GLU A 194 -19.02 -4.60 23.68
N ARG A 195 -18.84 -3.28 23.54
CA ARG A 195 -19.60 -2.46 22.59
C ARG A 195 -19.36 -2.88 21.15
N VAL A 196 -18.09 -3.05 20.76
CA VAL A 196 -17.72 -3.45 19.40
C VAL A 196 -18.24 -4.87 19.10
N GLY A 197 -18.14 -5.79 20.08
CA GLY A 197 -18.67 -7.15 19.95
C GLY A 197 -20.19 -7.18 19.78
N ALA A 198 -20.93 -6.36 20.53
CA ALA A 198 -22.39 -6.24 20.39
C ALA A 198 -22.78 -5.72 18.99
N PHE A 199 -22.11 -4.66 18.52
CA PHE A 199 -22.30 -4.13 17.17
C PHE A 199 -22.00 -5.18 16.09
N TRP A 200 -20.87 -5.87 16.22
CA TRP A 200 -20.42 -6.91 15.29
C TRP A 200 -21.42 -8.06 15.16
N ARG A 201 -21.91 -8.59 16.28
CA ARG A 201 -22.95 -9.62 16.29
C ARG A 201 -24.25 -9.12 15.64
N GLY A 202 -24.59 -7.85 15.83
CA GLY A 202 -25.73 -7.20 15.17
C GLY A 202 -25.63 -7.17 13.64
N LEU A 203 -24.43 -6.94 13.09
CA LEU A 203 -24.19 -6.98 11.64
C LEU A 203 -24.47 -8.38 11.05
N HIS A 204 -24.04 -9.45 11.72
CA HIS A 204 -24.31 -10.82 11.29
C HIS A 204 -25.80 -11.20 11.34
N GLY A 205 -26.55 -10.66 12.31
CA GLY A 205 -28.00 -10.85 12.41
C GLY A 205 -28.77 -10.20 11.25
N ASN A 206 -28.27 -9.08 10.72
CA ASN A 206 -28.90 -8.36 9.61
C ASN A 206 -28.50 -8.88 8.22
N LEU A 207 -27.38 -9.57 8.08
CA LEU A 207 -26.91 -10.18 6.83
C LEU A 207 -27.56 -11.54 6.52
N ARG A 208 -28.36 -12.08 7.44
CA ARG A 208 -29.13 -13.35 7.28
C ARG A 208 -30.62 -13.12 7.00
N ARG A 209 -31.05 -11.89 6.71
CA ARG A 209 -32.40 -11.55 6.24
C ARG A 209 -32.38 -11.13 4.78
#